data_AF-A0A522IBI3-F1
#
_entry.id   AF-A0A522IBI3-F1
#
_cell.length_a   1.000
_cell.length_b   1.000
_cell.length_c   1.000
_cell.angle_alpha   90.00
_cell.angle_beta   90.00
_cell.angle_gamma   90.00
#
_symmetry.space_group_name_H-M   'P 1'
#
loop_
_entity.id
_entity.type
_entity.pdbx_description
1 polymer ?
#
loop_
_entity_poly.entity_id
_entity_poly.type
_entity_poly.pdbx_seq_one_letter_code
_entity_poly.pdbx_strand_id
1 'polypeptide(L)'
;QISGYIVAEPFNALAEILKVGKIWRFTGDVWKNHACCVVTMHENDLQQRPEWSQKVVSAIVQAQSWIIDHHREDAARMLAKDNPAQYTPHAYATLARVLAPGPEQAVEYAKSRAIRHPDWNEHRIDFQPYPFPSYTEKLVEMLKTTYVSGRNDFLPGLDPKFVAGDLVDDRLVKKAILDQGARSKFGLPESFTRGEIVEV
;
A
#
# COMPACT_ATOMS: atom_id res chain seq x y z
N GLN A 1 1.76 27.22 -13.04
CA GLN A 1 1.50 26.89 -11.62
C GLN A 1 0.37 25.87 -11.58
N ILE A 2 0.43 24.89 -10.67
CA ILE A 2 -0.62 23.85 -10.53
C ILE A 2 -1.45 24.12 -9.26
N SER A 3 -2.75 23.80 -9.29
CA SER A 3 -3.65 23.98 -8.14
C SER A 3 -3.75 22.73 -7.24
N GLY A 4 -3.22 21.59 -7.71
CA GLY A 4 -3.20 20.33 -6.99
C GLY A 4 -2.47 19.25 -7.78
N TYR A 5 -2.07 18.19 -7.08
CA TYR A 5 -1.42 17.01 -7.67
C TYR A 5 -1.73 15.78 -6.81
N ILE A 6 -1.49 14.60 -7.39
CA ILE A 6 -1.47 13.32 -6.69
C ILE A 6 -0.07 12.75 -6.88
N VAL A 7 0.60 12.39 -5.79
CA VAL A 7 1.95 11.82 -5.81
C VAL A 7 2.13 10.91 -4.61
N ALA A 8 3.08 9.99 -4.69
CA ALA A 8 3.48 9.16 -3.57
C ALA A 8 4.10 9.98 -2.43
N GLU A 9 4.09 9.41 -1.24
CA GLU A 9 4.90 9.91 -0.13
C GLU A 9 6.41 9.67 -0.41
N PRO A 10 7.32 10.48 0.18
CA PRO A 10 7.05 11.51 1.17
C PRO A 10 6.93 12.92 0.56
N PHE A 11 6.65 13.04 -0.75
CA PHE A 11 6.54 14.34 -1.40
C PHE A 11 5.37 15.18 -0.87
N ASN A 12 4.25 14.53 -0.52
CA ASN A 12 3.12 15.22 0.13
C ASN A 12 3.51 15.72 1.52
N ALA A 13 4.13 14.87 2.35
CA ALA A 13 4.64 15.29 3.66
C ALA A 13 5.65 16.43 3.56
N LEU A 14 6.54 16.40 2.56
CA LEU A 14 7.49 17.48 2.32
C LEU A 14 6.79 18.81 1.99
N ALA A 15 5.75 18.78 1.16
CA ALA A 15 4.99 19.98 0.83
C ALA A 15 4.28 20.60 2.05
N GLU A 16 3.76 19.76 2.96
CA GLU A 16 3.21 20.21 4.24
C GLU A 16 4.29 20.86 5.13
N ILE A 17 5.46 20.21 5.26
CA ILE A 17 6.59 20.70 6.07
C ILE A 17 7.08 22.06 5.55
N LEU A 18 7.19 22.21 4.23
CA LEU A 18 7.59 23.45 3.57
C LEU A 18 6.48 24.51 3.56
N LYS A 19 5.26 24.17 4.00
CA LYS A 19 4.08 25.03 4.00
C LYS A 19 3.71 25.56 2.60
N VAL A 20 4.00 24.76 1.57
CA VAL A 20 3.68 25.07 0.16
C VAL A 20 2.49 24.28 -0.37
N GLY A 21 1.93 23.40 0.46
CA GLY A 21 0.74 22.61 0.15
C GLY A 21 0.10 22.07 1.42
N LYS A 22 -1.07 21.46 1.24
CA LYS A 22 -1.79 20.73 2.29
C LYS A 22 -2.40 19.46 1.69
N ILE A 23 -2.62 18.45 2.51
CA ILE A 23 -3.38 17.27 2.07
C ILE A 23 -4.84 17.67 1.85
N TRP A 24 -5.37 17.37 0.68
CA TRP A 24 -6.77 17.56 0.35
C TRP A 24 -7.62 16.31 0.63
N ARG A 25 -7.06 15.14 0.32
CA ARG A 25 -7.73 13.84 0.42
C ARG A 25 -6.67 12.74 0.52
N PHE A 26 -6.92 11.73 1.34
CA PHE A 26 -6.14 10.48 1.30
C PHE A 26 -6.85 9.43 0.44
N THR A 27 -6.09 8.64 -0.31
CA THR A 27 -6.62 7.53 -1.10
C THR A 27 -7.23 6.43 -0.21
N GLY A 28 -6.66 6.20 0.98
CA GLY A 28 -7.24 5.31 1.99
C GLY A 28 -8.61 5.76 2.50
N ASP A 29 -8.91 7.05 2.40
CA ASP A 29 -10.24 7.59 2.76
C ASP A 29 -11.22 7.61 1.57
N VAL A 30 -10.78 7.16 0.39
CA VAL A 30 -11.62 6.95 -0.81
C VAL A 30 -11.91 5.47 -1.00
N TRP A 31 -10.95 4.60 -0.75
CA TRP A 31 -11.11 3.15 -0.78
C TRP A 31 -10.47 2.55 0.46
N LYS A 32 -11.31 2.01 1.35
CA LYS A 32 -10.90 1.42 2.61
C LYS A 32 -9.89 0.29 2.39
N ASN A 33 -8.75 0.35 3.06
CA ASN A 33 -7.64 -0.58 2.93
C ASN A 33 -7.21 -0.81 1.46
N HIS A 34 -7.21 0.25 0.63
CA HIS A 34 -6.75 0.16 -0.75
C HIS A 34 -5.32 -0.39 -0.84
N ALA A 35 -5.04 -1.20 -1.86
CA ALA A 35 -3.66 -1.51 -2.22
C ALA A 35 -3.00 -0.26 -2.84
N CYS A 36 -1.72 -0.06 -2.54
CA CYS A 36 -0.94 1.06 -3.07
C CYS A 36 0.20 0.54 -3.96
N CYS A 37 1.18 -0.13 -3.35
CA CYS A 37 2.31 -0.73 -4.06
C CYS A 37 2.19 -2.26 -4.06
N VAL A 38 2.60 -2.89 -5.16
CA VAL A 38 2.69 -4.34 -5.30
C VAL A 38 4.12 -4.76 -5.65
N VAL A 39 4.50 -5.97 -5.25
CA VAL A 39 5.74 -6.60 -5.68
C VAL A 39 5.42 -7.57 -6.80
N THR A 40 6.12 -7.43 -7.93
CA THR A 40 5.98 -8.32 -9.09
C THR A 40 7.22 -9.18 -9.23
N MET A 41 7.04 -10.46 -9.52
CA MET A 41 8.12 -11.40 -9.83
C MET A 41 7.85 -12.05 -11.18
N HIS A 42 8.90 -12.30 -11.95
CA HIS A 42 8.77 -12.95 -13.24
C HIS A 42 8.30 -14.40 -13.07
N GLU A 43 7.29 -14.83 -13.84
CA GLU A 43 6.70 -16.16 -13.68
C GLU A 43 7.71 -17.30 -13.82
N ASN A 44 8.69 -17.16 -14.73
CA ASN A 44 9.77 -18.14 -14.88
C ASN A 44 10.52 -18.40 -13.57
N ASP A 45 10.64 -17.42 -12.67
CA ASP A 45 11.29 -17.60 -11.37
C ASP A 45 10.42 -18.38 -10.40
N LEU A 46 9.10 -18.21 -10.49
CA LEU A 46 8.15 -19.01 -9.72
C LEU A 46 8.24 -20.49 -10.11
N GLN A 47 8.42 -20.77 -11.41
CA GLN A 47 8.50 -22.15 -11.92
C GLN A 47 9.88 -22.79 -11.75
N GLN A 48 10.95 -22.07 -12.10
CA GLN A 48 12.29 -22.65 -12.15
C GLN A 48 13.06 -22.49 -10.83
N ARG A 49 12.68 -21.54 -9.98
CA ARG A 49 13.36 -21.23 -8.73
C ARG A 49 12.40 -21.14 -7.54
N PRO A 50 11.47 -22.10 -7.34
CA PRO A 50 10.37 -21.98 -6.38
C PRO A 50 10.83 -21.74 -4.94
N GLU A 51 11.90 -22.40 -4.49
CA GLU A 51 12.44 -22.20 -3.14
C GLU A 51 13.03 -20.79 -2.94
N TRP A 52 13.71 -20.26 -3.97
CA TRP A 52 14.26 -18.91 -3.93
C TRP A 52 13.14 -17.88 -3.92
N SER A 53 12.14 -18.05 -4.79
CA SER A 53 10.96 -17.20 -4.89
C SER A 53 10.21 -17.15 -3.55
N GLN A 54 10.00 -18.31 -2.91
CA GLN A 54 9.40 -18.37 -1.57
C GLN A 54 10.24 -17.60 -0.53
N LYS A 55 11.58 -17.74 -0.54
CA LYS A 55 12.45 -17.03 0.40
C LYS A 55 12.41 -15.51 0.22
N VAL A 56 12.35 -15.03 -1.02
CA VAL A 56 12.20 -13.60 -1.32
C VAL A 56 10.88 -13.07 -0.78
N VAL A 57 9.77 -13.75 -1.06
CA VAL A 57 8.44 -13.35 -0.55
C VAL A 57 8.41 -13.39 0.98
N SER A 58 8.98 -14.44 1.60
CA SER A 58 9.07 -14.54 3.06
C SER A 58 9.88 -13.38 3.67
N ALA A 59 10.99 -12.98 3.05
CA ALA A 59 11.80 -11.85 3.53
C ALA A 59 11.02 -10.52 3.47
N ILE A 60 10.21 -10.32 2.42
CA ILE A 60 9.35 -9.13 2.29
C ILE A 60 8.26 -9.12 3.38
N VAL A 61 7.57 -10.25 3.59
CA VAL A 61 6.56 -10.38 4.66
C VAL A 61 7.20 -10.13 6.03
N GLN A 62 8.41 -10.66 6.26
CA GLN A 62 9.14 -10.45 7.50
C GLN A 62 9.50 -8.98 7.70
N ALA A 63 9.99 -8.29 6.66
CA ALA A 63 10.32 -6.88 6.71
C ALA A 63 9.07 -6.03 7.01
N GLN A 64 7.95 -6.29 6.32
CA GLN A 64 6.69 -5.60 6.58
C GLN A 64 6.19 -5.84 8.00
N SER A 65 6.24 -7.09 8.48
CA SER A 65 5.85 -7.44 9.85
C SER A 65 6.73 -6.75 10.88
N TRP A 66 8.04 -6.67 10.63
CA TRP A 66 8.97 -5.98 11.51
C TRP A 66 8.62 -4.49 11.59
N ILE A 67 8.40 -3.82 10.45
CA ILE A 67 8.08 -2.38 10.43
C ILE A 67 6.85 -2.06 11.27
N ILE A 68 5.75 -2.80 11.09
CA ILE A 68 4.49 -2.53 11.81
C ILE A 68 4.56 -2.91 13.30
N ASP A 69 5.46 -3.82 13.67
CA ASP A 69 5.70 -4.26 15.04
C ASP A 69 6.65 -3.29 15.77
N HIS A 70 6.17 -2.06 15.99
CA HIS A 70 6.88 -1.01 16.74
C HIS A 70 8.18 -0.46 16.11
N HIS A 71 8.52 -0.79 14.85
CA HIS A 71 9.76 -0.35 14.19
C HIS A 71 9.58 0.71 13.09
N ARG A 72 8.44 1.42 13.06
CA ARG A 72 8.17 2.48 12.07
C ARG A 72 9.19 3.62 12.10
N GLU A 73 9.64 4.04 13.28
CA GLU A 73 10.69 5.05 13.40
C GLU A 73 12.04 4.54 12.93
N ASP A 74 12.36 3.28 13.22
CA ASP A 74 13.62 2.66 12.79
C ASP A 74 13.66 2.54 11.26
N ALA A 75 12.54 2.15 10.64
CA ALA A 75 12.39 2.17 9.20
C ALA A 75 12.62 3.57 8.60
N ALA A 76 12.09 4.63 9.23
CA ALA A 76 12.34 6.00 8.81
C ALA A 76 13.82 6.39 8.94
N ARG A 77 14.54 5.95 9.99
CA ARG A 77 15.99 6.16 10.14
C ARG A 77 16.80 5.39 9.11
N MET A 78 16.40 4.15 8.81
CA MET A 78 17.06 3.32 7.80
C MET A 78 16.97 3.95 6.40
N LEU A 79 15.80 4.47 6.05
CA LEU A 79 15.55 5.05 4.72
C LEU A 79 16.07 6.48 4.57
N ALA A 80 16.39 7.17 5.66
CA ALA A 80 16.84 8.56 5.63
C ALA A 80 18.18 8.73 4.91
N LYS A 81 18.37 9.90 4.30
CA LYS A 81 19.60 10.28 3.58
C LYS A 81 20.88 10.24 4.42
N ASP A 82 20.74 10.35 5.73
CA ASP A 82 21.86 10.34 6.68
C ASP A 82 22.30 8.90 7.01
N ASN A 83 21.57 7.89 6.52
CA ASN A 83 21.99 6.49 6.59
C ASN A 83 23.12 6.23 5.57
N PRO A 84 24.23 5.57 5.95
CA PRO A 84 25.33 5.26 5.04
C PRO A 84 24.95 4.44 3.80
N ALA A 85 23.86 3.67 3.86
CA ALA A 85 23.36 2.90 2.73
C ALA A 85 22.66 3.77 1.66
N GLN A 86 22.33 5.03 1.97
CA GLN A 86 21.81 6.02 1.02
C GLN A 86 20.59 5.56 0.21
N TYR A 87 19.65 4.83 0.85
CA TYR A 87 18.47 4.30 0.16
C TYR A 87 17.57 5.38 -0.44
N THR A 88 17.45 6.54 0.20
CA THR A 88 16.64 7.65 -0.31
C THR A 88 17.33 8.99 -0.03
N PRO A 89 16.99 10.06 -0.78
CA PRO A 89 17.53 11.40 -0.54
C PRO A 89 16.76 12.17 0.54
N HIS A 90 15.80 11.56 1.24
CA HIS A 90 14.88 12.26 2.14
C HIS A 90 15.42 12.38 3.57
N ALA A 91 15.13 13.50 4.23
CA ALA A 91 15.47 13.68 5.65
C ALA A 91 14.59 12.80 6.56
N TYR A 92 15.14 12.38 7.71
CA TYR A 92 14.40 11.59 8.70
C TYR A 92 13.06 12.23 9.10
N ALA A 93 13.03 13.54 9.37
CA ALA A 93 11.80 14.23 9.78
C ALA A 93 10.67 14.11 8.73
N THR A 94 11.02 14.11 7.45
CA THR A 94 10.06 13.95 6.34
C THR A 94 9.53 12.52 6.27
N LEU A 95 10.39 11.51 6.46
CA LEU A 95 10.01 10.10 6.48
C LEU A 95 9.21 9.72 7.74
N ALA A 96 9.62 10.21 8.91
CA ALA A 96 8.97 9.94 10.19
C ALA A 96 7.53 10.50 10.21
N ARG A 97 7.31 11.69 9.62
CA ARG A 97 5.96 12.26 9.46
C ARG A 97 5.00 11.31 8.73
N VAL A 98 5.52 10.49 7.82
CA VAL A 98 4.77 9.53 7.01
C VAL A 98 4.65 8.17 7.69
N LEU A 99 5.78 7.60 8.10
CA LEU A 99 5.85 6.21 8.59
C LEU A 99 5.40 6.07 10.04
N ALA A 100 5.64 7.08 10.88
CA ALA A 100 5.31 7.10 12.29
C ALA A 100 4.50 8.37 12.65
N PRO A 101 3.31 8.57 12.05
CA PRO A 101 2.55 9.78 12.29
C PRO A 101 2.01 9.82 13.73
N GLY A 102 2.24 10.93 14.43
CA GLY A 102 1.62 11.18 15.74
C GLY A 102 0.09 11.38 15.65
N PRO A 103 -0.65 11.16 16.74
CA PRO A 103 -2.12 11.25 16.78
C PRO A 103 -2.65 12.64 16.41
N GLU A 104 -1.84 13.68 16.64
CA GLU A 104 -2.16 15.08 16.32
C GLU A 104 -2.51 15.25 14.83
N GLN A 105 -1.80 14.54 13.95
CA GLN A 105 -2.02 14.63 12.49
C GLN A 105 -3.41 14.10 12.12
N ALA A 106 -3.86 13.00 12.72
CA ALA A 106 -5.20 12.45 12.46
C ALA A 106 -6.29 13.46 12.85
N VAL A 107 -6.11 14.15 13.99
CA VAL A 107 -7.02 15.23 14.43
C VAL A 107 -7.03 16.39 13.45
N GLU A 108 -5.87 16.82 12.96
CA GLU A 108 -5.75 17.88 11.94
C GLU A 108 -6.41 17.49 10.62
N TYR A 109 -6.24 16.24 10.17
CA TYR A 109 -6.83 15.76 8.92
C TYR A 109 -8.35 15.57 9.00
N ALA A 110 -8.88 15.21 10.16
CA ALA A 110 -10.32 15.20 10.40
C ALA A 110 -10.90 16.64 10.36
N LYS A 111 -10.24 17.60 11.04
CA LYS A 111 -10.66 19.01 11.04
C LYS A 111 -10.62 19.64 9.64
N SER A 112 -9.59 19.32 8.85
CA SER A 112 -9.46 19.83 7.48
C SER A 112 -10.33 19.10 6.46
N ARG A 113 -11.03 18.02 6.88
CA ARG A 113 -11.82 17.10 6.03
C ARG A 113 -11.01 16.35 4.97
N ALA A 114 -9.68 16.30 5.14
CA ALA A 114 -8.83 15.41 4.35
C ALA A 114 -9.15 13.93 4.63
N ILE A 115 -9.50 13.62 5.88
CA ILE A 115 -10.14 12.37 6.32
C ILE A 115 -11.63 12.66 6.56
N ARG A 116 -12.51 11.87 5.95
CA ARG A 116 -13.97 11.91 6.12
C ARG A 116 -14.52 10.65 6.78
N HIS A 117 -13.78 9.54 6.76
CA HIS A 117 -14.15 8.27 7.36
C HIS A 117 -13.20 7.91 8.51
N PRO A 118 -13.17 8.68 9.61
CA PRO A 118 -12.24 8.45 10.73
C PRO A 118 -12.45 7.08 11.39
N ASP A 119 -13.65 6.53 11.31
CA ASP A 119 -14.01 5.19 11.80
C ASP A 119 -13.37 4.05 11.01
N TRP A 120 -12.83 4.32 9.82
CA TRP A 120 -12.07 3.31 9.07
C TRP A 120 -10.70 3.02 9.67
N ASN A 121 -10.17 3.92 10.52
CA ASN A 121 -8.87 3.79 11.19
C ASN A 121 -7.70 3.54 10.22
N GLU A 122 -7.73 4.15 9.04
CA GLU A 122 -6.67 4.02 8.04
C GLU A 122 -5.40 4.74 8.49
N HIS A 123 -4.27 4.07 8.32
CA HIS A 123 -2.96 4.70 8.50
C HIS A 123 -2.54 5.47 7.23
N ARG A 124 -1.72 6.52 7.40
CA ARG A 124 -1.18 7.30 6.26
C ARG A 124 -0.36 6.42 5.30
N ILE A 125 0.49 5.57 5.85
CA ILE A 125 1.14 4.45 5.17
C ILE A 125 1.04 3.22 6.07
N ASP A 126 0.65 2.09 5.48
CA ASP A 126 0.63 0.80 6.14
C ASP A 126 1.19 -0.33 5.28
N PHE A 127 1.36 -1.50 5.90
CA PHE A 127 1.86 -2.70 5.27
C PHE A 127 0.89 -3.86 5.50
N GLN A 128 0.39 -4.39 4.40
CA GLN A 128 -0.51 -5.54 4.38
C GLN A 128 -0.14 -6.38 3.14
N PRO A 129 0.53 -7.55 3.32
CA PRO A 129 1.14 -8.28 2.21
C PRO A 129 0.15 -9.04 1.31
N TYR A 130 -1.01 -9.43 1.84
CA TYR A 130 -1.92 -10.35 1.16
C TYR A 130 -2.73 -9.65 0.06
N PRO A 131 -2.63 -10.08 -1.21
CA PRO A 131 -3.35 -9.50 -2.32
C PRO A 131 -4.76 -10.09 -2.41
N PHE A 132 -5.72 -9.51 -1.68
CA PHE A 132 -7.11 -9.99 -1.71
C PHE A 132 -7.66 -9.98 -3.15
N PRO A 133 -8.21 -11.12 -3.65
CA PRO A 133 -8.77 -11.19 -4.99
C PRO A 133 -9.86 -10.13 -5.25
N SER A 134 -10.66 -9.84 -4.22
CA SER A 134 -11.70 -8.80 -4.24
C SER A 134 -11.19 -7.42 -4.65
N TYR A 135 -9.94 -7.08 -4.30
CA TYR A 135 -9.34 -5.80 -4.68
C TYR A 135 -9.07 -5.75 -6.18
N THR A 136 -8.44 -6.78 -6.75
CA THR A 136 -8.16 -6.86 -8.19
C THR A 136 -9.46 -6.93 -8.99
N GLU A 137 -10.44 -7.71 -8.53
CA GLU A 137 -11.77 -7.76 -9.14
C GLU A 137 -12.39 -6.35 -9.20
N LYS A 138 -12.41 -5.64 -8.06
CA LYS A 138 -12.98 -4.29 -7.99
C LYS A 138 -12.22 -3.28 -8.85
N LEU A 139 -10.90 -3.39 -8.90
CA LEU A 139 -10.06 -2.54 -9.73
C LEU A 139 -10.40 -2.72 -11.22
N VAL A 140 -10.56 -3.97 -11.68
CA VAL A 140 -10.94 -4.25 -13.07
C VAL A 140 -12.33 -3.70 -13.39
N GLU A 141 -13.30 -3.85 -12.49
CA GLU A 141 -14.63 -3.22 -12.64
C GLU A 141 -14.53 -1.70 -12.83
N MET A 142 -13.73 -1.03 -11.99
CA MET A 142 -13.53 0.42 -12.06
C MET A 142 -12.81 0.83 -13.34
N LEU A 143 -11.78 0.09 -13.76
CA LEU A 143 -11.02 0.37 -14.99
C LEU A 143 -11.91 0.37 -16.24
N LYS A 144 -12.94 -0.49 -16.30
CA LYS A 144 -13.90 -0.53 -17.43
C LYS A 144 -14.68 0.77 -17.62
N THR A 145 -14.85 1.55 -16.55
CA THR A 145 -15.61 2.82 -16.57
C THR A 145 -14.70 4.03 -16.41
N THR A 146 -13.41 3.82 -16.13
CA THR A 146 -12.42 4.86 -16.01
C THR A 146 -11.93 5.28 -17.39
N TYR A 147 -11.81 6.58 -17.62
CA TYR A 147 -11.14 7.07 -18.82
C TYR A 147 -9.66 6.66 -18.79
N VAL A 148 -9.27 5.76 -19.69
CA VAL A 148 -7.88 5.34 -19.88
C VAL A 148 -7.39 5.88 -21.21
N SER A 149 -6.32 6.67 -21.21
CA SER A 149 -5.71 7.14 -22.46
C SER A 149 -4.95 5.99 -23.15
N GLY A 150 -4.96 5.95 -24.48
CA GLY A 150 -4.28 4.93 -25.27
C GLY A 150 -5.17 3.74 -25.63
N ARG A 151 -4.54 2.59 -25.94
CA ARG A 151 -5.25 1.37 -26.34
C ARG A 151 -5.87 0.71 -25.10
N ASN A 152 -7.19 0.67 -25.05
CA ASN A 152 -7.96 0.16 -23.91
C ASN A 152 -9.19 -0.67 -24.33
N ASP A 153 -9.30 -1.00 -25.62
CA ASP A 153 -10.39 -1.75 -26.25
C ASP A 153 -10.57 -3.15 -25.69
N PHE A 154 -9.52 -3.70 -25.05
CA PHE A 154 -9.58 -4.97 -24.35
C PHE A 154 -10.29 -4.91 -22.99
N LEU A 155 -10.31 -3.74 -22.32
CA LEU A 155 -10.82 -3.61 -20.95
C LEU A 155 -12.29 -4.04 -20.81
N PRO A 156 -13.22 -3.65 -21.71
CA PRO A 156 -14.62 -4.05 -21.58
C PRO A 156 -14.82 -5.57 -21.54
N GLY A 157 -13.99 -6.33 -22.27
CA GLY A 157 -14.07 -7.78 -22.39
C GLY A 157 -13.46 -8.58 -21.24
N LEU A 158 -12.76 -7.95 -20.30
CA LEU A 158 -12.12 -8.66 -19.19
C LEU A 158 -13.15 -9.22 -18.20
N ASP A 159 -13.00 -10.47 -17.76
CA ASP A 159 -13.69 -10.98 -16.57
C ASP A 159 -12.85 -10.64 -15.33
N PRO A 160 -13.33 -9.81 -14.39
CA PRO A 160 -12.59 -9.45 -13.18
C PRO A 160 -12.08 -10.65 -12.38
N LYS A 161 -12.88 -11.73 -12.29
CA LYS A 161 -12.50 -12.93 -11.53
C LYS A 161 -11.37 -13.69 -12.21
N PHE A 162 -11.45 -13.82 -13.53
CA PHE A 162 -10.38 -14.41 -14.33
C PHE A 162 -9.08 -13.60 -14.16
N VAL A 163 -9.14 -12.27 -14.28
CA VAL A 163 -7.96 -11.40 -14.14
C VAL A 163 -7.32 -11.54 -12.76
N ALA A 164 -8.14 -11.58 -11.69
CA ALA A 164 -7.63 -11.76 -10.34
C ALA A 164 -6.91 -13.10 -10.16
N GLY A 165 -7.44 -14.19 -10.73
CA GLY A 165 -6.82 -15.52 -10.65
C GLY A 165 -5.61 -15.72 -11.59
N ASP A 166 -5.56 -14.99 -12.71
CA ASP A 166 -4.50 -15.10 -13.72
C ASP A 166 -3.26 -14.28 -13.35
N LEU A 167 -3.45 -13.05 -12.84
CA LEU A 167 -2.34 -12.13 -12.58
C LEU A 167 -1.72 -12.27 -11.19
N VAL A 168 -2.43 -12.86 -10.22
CA VAL A 168 -2.02 -12.86 -8.81
C VAL A 168 -1.78 -14.28 -8.32
N ASP A 169 -0.51 -14.62 -8.09
CA ASP A 169 -0.14 -15.83 -7.34
C ASP A 169 -0.02 -15.49 -5.83
N ASP A 170 -1.07 -15.81 -5.07
CA ASP A 170 -1.11 -15.55 -3.63
C ASP A 170 -0.46 -16.65 -2.77
N ARG A 171 -0.03 -17.76 -3.38
CA ARG A 171 0.37 -18.98 -2.64
C ARG A 171 1.59 -18.73 -1.78
N LEU A 172 2.61 -18.07 -2.35
CA LEU A 172 3.88 -17.82 -1.66
C LEU A 172 3.69 -16.86 -0.48
N VAL A 173 2.88 -15.81 -0.67
CA VAL A 173 2.65 -14.80 0.36
C VAL A 173 1.73 -15.33 1.46
N LYS A 174 0.69 -16.07 1.11
CA LYS A 174 -0.16 -16.77 2.09
C LYS A 174 0.65 -17.73 2.93
N LYS A 175 1.52 -18.54 2.31
CA LYS A 175 2.43 -19.43 3.02
C LYS A 175 3.37 -18.67 3.94
N ALA A 176 4.01 -17.59 3.46
CA ALA A 176 4.92 -16.78 4.28
C ALA A 176 4.23 -16.17 5.51
N ILE A 177 3.00 -15.64 5.35
CA ILE A 177 2.21 -15.08 6.46
C ILE A 177 1.92 -16.14 7.52
N LEU A 178 1.50 -17.34 7.09
CA LEU A 178 1.15 -18.43 8.00
C LEU A 178 2.39 -18.99 8.71
N ASP A 179 3.48 -19.25 7.99
CA ASP A 179 4.73 -19.76 8.56
C ASP A 179 5.33 -18.82 9.60
N GLN A 180 5.18 -17.51 9.40
CA GLN A 180 5.69 -16.48 10.32
C GLN A 180 4.73 -16.14 11.46
N GLY A 181 3.53 -16.74 11.49
CA GLY A 181 2.49 -16.39 12.46
C GLY A 181 2.05 -14.92 12.38
N ALA A 182 2.24 -14.26 11.23
CA ALA A 182 2.07 -12.81 11.08
C ALA A 182 0.63 -12.39 10.75
N ARG A 183 -0.29 -13.36 10.63
CA ARG A 183 -1.69 -13.10 10.22
C ARG A 183 -2.38 -12.04 11.09
N SER A 184 -2.32 -12.19 12.42
CA SER A 184 -2.94 -11.24 13.35
C SER A 184 -2.23 -9.89 13.38
N LYS A 185 -0.90 -9.87 13.18
CA LYS A 185 -0.11 -8.63 13.08
C LYS A 185 -0.58 -7.76 11.92
N PHE A 186 -0.92 -8.38 10.79
CA PHE A 186 -1.47 -7.70 9.60
C PHE A 186 -3.00 -7.50 9.63
N GLY A 187 -3.69 -7.85 10.72
CA GLY A 187 -5.14 -7.71 10.83
C GLY A 187 -5.93 -8.57 9.83
N LEU A 188 -5.38 -9.71 9.40
CA LEU A 188 -5.98 -10.50 8.32
C LEU A 188 -7.08 -11.46 8.81
N PRO A 189 -8.22 -11.53 8.10
CA PRO A 189 -9.30 -12.47 8.41
C PRO A 189 -8.84 -13.91 8.14
N GLU A 190 -9.41 -14.87 8.88
CA GLU A 190 -9.07 -16.30 8.74
C GLU A 190 -9.37 -16.84 7.34
N SER A 191 -10.43 -16.32 6.72
CA SER A 191 -10.83 -16.68 5.36
C SER A 191 -9.87 -16.18 4.29
N PHE A 192 -9.02 -15.19 4.59
CA PHE A 192 -8.29 -14.42 3.58
C PHE A 192 -9.23 -13.80 2.52
N THR A 193 -10.45 -13.44 2.93
CA THR A 193 -11.43 -12.75 2.10
C THR A 193 -11.85 -11.46 2.75
N ARG A 194 -12.19 -10.45 1.94
CA ARG A 194 -12.77 -9.19 2.40
C ARG A 194 -13.75 -8.65 1.36
N GLY A 195 -14.59 -7.71 1.80
CA GLY A 195 -15.35 -6.86 0.89
C GLY A 195 -14.59 -5.55 0.65
N GLU A 196 -14.73 -4.99 -0.55
CA GLU A 196 -14.18 -3.67 -0.87
C GLU A 196 -15.21 -2.58 -0.57
N ILE A 197 -14.77 -1.50 0.09
CA ILE A 197 -15.60 -0.34 0.39
C ILE A 197 -14.96 0.88 -0.28
N VAL A 198 -15.72 1.52 -1.17
CA VAL A 198 -15.28 2.68 -1.95
C VAL A 198 -16.30 3.81 -1.78
N GLU A 199 -15.85 4.96 -1.26
CA GLU A 199 -16.68 6.14 -0.95
C GLU A 199 -15.94 7.42 -1.34
N VAL A 200 -16.49 8.20 -2.28
CA VAL A 200 -15.85 9.40 -2.89
C VAL A 200 -16.34 10.71 -2.27
#